data_AF-A0A074X0Q4-F1
#
_entry.id   AF-A0A074X0Q4-F1
#
_cell.length_a   1.000
_cell.length_b   1.000
_cell.length_c   1.000
_cell.angle_alpha   90.00
_cell.angle_beta   90.00
_cell.angle_gamma   90.00
#
_symmetry.space_group_name_H-M   'P 1'
#
loop_
_entity.id
_entity.type
_entity.pdbx_description
1 polymer ?
#
loop_
_entity_poly.entity_id
_entity_poly.type
_entity_poly.pdbx_seq_one_letter_code
_entity_poly.pdbx_strand_id
1 'polypeptide(L)'
;CYCGTSLAQAEHLNCVFDQVASAWMPPQCRDDQISSQFDHSGPLDGGRWPYYADKNGTQQLSIQELAELGGKLTHYYTTLQWHLVHCNFIWRMQYLAWTEGSLIVGDRDDTMHHITHC
;
A
#
# COMPACT_ATOMS: atom_id res chain seq x y z
N CYS A 1 -7.38 -10.81 2.99
CA CYS A 1 -6.07 -10.79 2.31
C CYS A 1 -4.95 -11.07 3.31
N TYR A 2 -4.56 -12.34 3.50
CA TYR A 2 -3.62 -12.74 4.56
C TYR A 2 -2.23 -13.09 3.99
N CYS A 3 -1.18 -12.58 4.64
CA CYS A 3 0.23 -12.79 4.26
C CYS A 3 1.13 -13.15 5.44
N GLY A 4 0.58 -13.79 6.48
CA GLY A 4 1.37 -14.10 7.67
C GLY A 4 1.52 -12.93 8.63
N THR A 5 2.34 -13.13 9.65
CA THR A 5 2.70 -12.14 10.68
C THR A 5 4.18 -11.80 10.68
N SER A 6 4.94 -12.30 9.69
CA SER A 6 6.35 -11.99 9.49
C SER A 6 6.69 -11.93 8.01
N LEU A 7 7.75 -11.19 7.69
CA LEU A 7 8.27 -11.09 6.32
C LEU A 7 8.53 -12.47 5.70
N ALA A 8 9.17 -13.38 6.44
CA ALA A 8 9.46 -14.73 5.97
C ALA A 8 8.18 -15.53 5.64
N GLN A 9 7.08 -15.31 6.38
CA GLN A 9 5.80 -15.93 6.05
C GLN A 9 5.17 -15.31 4.80
N ALA A 10 5.25 -13.98 4.66
CA ALA A 10 4.74 -13.28 3.48
C ALA A 10 5.44 -13.77 2.20
N GLU A 11 6.77 -13.87 2.23
CA GLU A 11 7.57 -14.42 1.13
C GLU A 11 7.20 -15.88 0.84
N HIS A 12 7.07 -16.72 1.87
CA HIS A 12 6.67 -18.13 1.70
C HIS A 12 5.26 -18.28 1.11
N LEU A 13 4.36 -17.32 1.37
CA LEU A 13 3.00 -17.29 0.82
C LEU A 13 2.93 -16.62 -0.56
N ASN A 14 4.07 -16.29 -1.17
CA ASN A 14 4.18 -15.56 -2.43
C ASN A 14 3.44 -14.21 -2.41
N CYS A 15 3.41 -13.56 -1.25
CA CYS A 15 2.91 -12.21 -1.16
C CYS A 15 3.93 -11.21 -1.70
N VAL A 16 3.42 -10.10 -2.21
CA VAL A 16 4.22 -9.00 -2.74
C VAL A 16 3.88 -7.75 -1.95
N PHE A 17 4.88 -7.00 -1.54
CA PHE A 17 4.67 -5.70 -0.91
C PHE A 17 3.99 -4.75 -1.89
N ASP A 18 2.87 -4.17 -1.48
CA ASP A 18 2.11 -3.19 -2.25
C ASP A 18 2.19 -1.84 -1.55
N GLN A 19 2.71 -0.83 -2.24
CA GLN A 19 2.80 0.52 -1.69
C GLN A 19 1.42 1.18 -1.59
N VAL A 20 0.43 0.77 -2.41
CA VAL A 20 -0.95 1.27 -2.26
C VAL A 20 -1.49 0.79 -0.93
N ALA A 21 -1.60 -0.53 -0.70
CA ALA A 21 -2.05 -1.06 0.58
C ALA A 21 -1.08 -0.77 1.75
N SER A 22 0.16 -0.38 1.44
CA SER A 22 1.28 -0.26 2.38
C SER A 22 1.47 -1.52 3.22
N ALA A 23 1.25 -2.69 2.61
CA ALA A 23 1.21 -3.99 3.26
C ALA A 23 1.66 -5.10 2.30
N TRP A 24 1.97 -6.27 2.85
CA TRP A 24 2.19 -7.48 2.07
C TRP A 24 0.84 -8.04 1.62
N MET A 25 0.66 -8.17 0.31
CA MET A 25 -0.61 -8.57 -0.29
C MET A 25 -0.46 -9.84 -1.12
N PRO A 26 -1.39 -10.80 -1.01
CA PRO A 26 -1.40 -11.97 -1.88
C PRO A 26 -1.89 -11.55 -3.29
N PRO A 27 -1.58 -12.33 -4.34
CA PRO A 27 -1.89 -11.95 -5.72
C PRO A 27 -3.35 -11.57 -5.98
N GLN A 28 -4.31 -12.26 -5.36
CA GLN A 28 -5.74 -11.99 -5.52
C GLN A 28 -6.23 -10.69 -4.85
N CYS A 29 -5.37 -10.01 -4.09
CA CYS A 29 -5.70 -8.77 -3.39
C CYS A 29 -4.86 -7.57 -3.82
N ARG A 30 -4.06 -7.71 -4.88
CA ARG A 30 -3.30 -6.64 -5.50
C ARG A 30 -3.59 -6.62 -6.99
N ASP A 31 -3.49 -5.46 -7.59
CA ASP A 31 -3.52 -5.32 -9.04
C ASP A 31 -2.20 -4.69 -9.47
N ASP A 32 -1.36 -5.45 -10.18
CA ASP A 32 0.00 -5.01 -10.53
C ASP A 32 0.02 -3.75 -11.39
N GLN A 33 -1.01 -3.55 -12.22
CA GLN A 33 -1.11 -2.37 -13.08
C GLN A 33 -1.47 -1.13 -12.25
N ILE A 34 -2.42 -1.23 -11.33
CA ILE A 34 -2.80 -0.16 -10.41
C ILE A 34 -1.65 0.16 -9.46
N SER A 35 -1.04 -0.85 -8.83
CA SER A 35 0.12 -0.65 -7.95
C SER A 35 1.27 0.02 -8.69
N SER A 36 1.59 -0.42 -9.91
CA SER A 36 2.64 0.22 -10.73
C SER A 36 2.31 1.68 -11.04
N GLN A 37 1.07 2.02 -11.36
CA GLN A 37 0.67 3.41 -11.59
C GLN A 37 0.84 4.26 -10.32
N PHE A 38 0.48 3.72 -9.15
CA PHE A 38 0.65 4.41 -7.89
C PHE A 38 2.13 4.68 -7.61
N ASP A 39 2.98 3.67 -7.76
CA ASP A 39 4.42 3.73 -7.50
C ASP A 39 5.16 4.80 -8.32
N HIS A 40 4.55 5.24 -9.44
CA HIS A 40 5.07 6.28 -10.35
C HIS A 40 4.26 7.59 -10.31
N SER A 41 3.37 7.78 -9.33
CA SER A 41 2.52 8.98 -9.18
C SER A 41 3.02 9.98 -8.13
N GLY A 42 4.15 9.68 -7.49
CA GLY A 42 4.76 10.51 -6.46
C GLY A 42 5.59 11.68 -6.99
N PRO A 43 5.94 12.63 -6.10
CA PRO A 43 6.60 13.88 -6.49
C PRO A 43 8.13 13.78 -6.67
N LEU A 44 8.75 12.66 -6.30
CA LEU A 44 10.20 12.49 -6.44
C LEU A 44 10.59 12.01 -7.84
N ASP A 45 11.88 12.06 -8.14
CA ASP A 45 12.45 11.54 -9.39
C ASP A 45 11.99 10.11 -9.67
N GLY A 46 11.53 9.89 -10.91
CA GLY A 46 10.96 8.63 -11.36
C GLY A 46 9.52 8.37 -10.87
N GLY A 47 8.84 9.38 -10.33
CA GLY A 47 7.47 9.26 -9.84
C GLY A 47 7.36 8.58 -8.47
N ARG A 48 8.46 8.50 -7.71
CA ARG A 48 8.48 7.79 -6.43
C ARG A 48 7.84 8.60 -5.31
N TRP A 49 7.37 7.89 -4.30
CA TRP A 49 6.86 8.50 -3.07
C TRP A 49 7.95 8.68 -2.00
N PRO A 50 7.94 9.80 -1.26
CA PRO A 50 8.78 9.96 -0.08
C PRO A 50 8.16 9.26 1.13
N TYR A 51 8.94 8.42 1.79
CA TYR A 51 8.59 7.74 3.04
C TYR A 51 9.66 8.05 4.09
N TYR A 52 9.27 8.21 5.35
CA TYR A 52 10.18 8.62 6.42
C TYR A 52 9.93 7.84 7.71
N ALA A 53 11.01 7.55 8.45
CA ALA A 53 10.94 6.94 9.77
C ALA A 53 10.52 7.95 10.86
N ASP A 54 10.67 9.25 10.60
CA ASP A 54 10.40 10.32 11.55
C ASP A 54 9.47 11.41 10.98
N LYS A 55 8.78 12.08 11.90
CA LYS A 55 7.82 13.14 11.57
C LYS A 55 8.47 14.38 10.96
N ASN A 56 9.76 14.63 11.22
CA ASN A 56 10.45 15.79 10.67
C ASN A 56 10.87 15.56 9.20
N GLY A 57 10.68 14.36 8.65
CA GLY A 57 11.01 14.04 7.27
C GLY A 57 12.51 13.98 7.01
N THR A 58 13.30 13.59 8.02
CA THR A 58 14.78 13.66 7.96
C THR A 58 15.43 12.31 7.68
N GLN A 59 14.76 11.21 8.01
CA GLN A 59 15.21 9.83 7.84
C GLN A 59 14.35 9.17 6.78
N GLN A 60 14.75 9.32 5.51
CA GLN A 60 14.04 8.74 4.39
C GLN A 60 14.21 7.21 4.37
N LEU A 61 13.10 6.51 4.15
CA LEU A 61 13.05 5.06 3.99
C LEU A 61 13.13 4.69 2.50
N SER A 62 13.89 3.64 2.21
CA SER A 62 13.78 2.88 0.97
C SER A 62 12.50 2.04 0.96
N ILE A 63 12.10 1.56 -0.23
CA ILE A 63 10.96 0.64 -0.35
C ILE A 63 11.22 -0.68 0.38
N GLN A 64 12.47 -1.13 0.42
CA GLN A 64 12.84 -2.33 1.17
C GLN A 64 12.63 -2.13 2.68
N GLU A 65 13.12 -1.01 3.24
CA GLU A 65 12.90 -0.70 4.66
C GLU A 65 11.41 -0.51 4.97
N LEU A 66 10.65 0.15 4.08
CA LEU A 66 9.20 0.27 4.21
C LEU A 66 8.50 -1.09 4.21
N ALA A 67 8.92 -2.01 3.34
CA ALA A 67 8.38 -3.36 3.26
C ALA A 67 8.65 -4.18 4.54
N GLU A 68 9.79 -3.98 5.17
CA GLU A 68 10.10 -4.56 6.49
C GLU A 68 9.19 -4.01 7.60
N LEU A 69 8.75 -2.75 7.49
CA LEU A 69 7.75 -2.18 8.38
C LEU A 69 6.36 -2.77 8.11
N GLY A 70 6.00 -3.08 6.86
CA GLY A 70 4.70 -3.66 6.50
C GLY A 70 4.37 -5.01 7.19
N GLY A 71 5.39 -5.70 7.73
CA GLY A 71 5.22 -6.92 8.54
C GLY A 71 5.23 -6.69 10.07
N LYS A 72 5.41 -5.45 10.52
CA LYS A 72 5.53 -5.06 11.93
C LYS A 72 4.48 -3.97 12.18
N LEU A 73 3.78 -3.95 13.32
CA LEU A 73 2.81 -2.89 13.65
C LEU A 73 3.51 -1.54 13.95
N THR A 74 4.21 -0.98 12.96
CA THR A 74 5.09 0.18 13.06
C THR A 74 4.64 1.25 12.08
N HIS A 75 4.77 2.51 12.46
CA HIS A 75 4.31 3.64 11.66
C HIS A 75 5.46 4.22 10.82
N TYR A 76 5.12 4.79 9.67
CA TYR A 76 5.98 5.64 8.87
C TYR A 76 5.26 6.97 8.61
N TYR A 77 6.00 7.96 8.11
CA TYR A 77 5.50 9.26 7.73
C TYR A 77 5.64 9.46 6.23
N THR A 78 4.66 10.11 5.62
CA THR A 78 4.66 10.46 4.19
C THR A 78 3.90 11.77 3.98
N THR A 79 3.65 12.16 2.74
CA THR A 79 3.01 13.44 2.41
C THR A 79 1.49 13.34 2.47
N LEU A 80 0.83 14.50 2.57
CA LEU A 80 -0.62 14.60 2.37
C LEU A 80 -1.02 14.18 0.95
N GLN A 81 -0.20 14.52 -0.06
CA GLN A 81 -0.43 14.10 -1.43
C GLN A 81 -0.48 12.58 -1.57
N TRP A 82 0.41 11.86 -0.89
CA TRP A 82 0.38 10.40 -0.84
C TRP A 82 -0.96 9.89 -0.32
N HIS A 83 -1.48 10.46 0.78
CA HIS A 83 -2.75 10.03 1.37
C HIS A 83 -3.93 10.25 0.42
N LEU A 84 -4.01 11.41 -0.23
CA LEU A 84 -5.09 11.71 -1.18
C LEU A 84 -5.06 10.79 -2.39
N VAL A 85 -3.85 10.51 -2.92
CA VAL A 85 -3.69 9.61 -4.07
C VAL A 85 -3.93 8.16 -3.66
N HIS A 86 -3.47 7.73 -2.47
CA HIS A 86 -3.73 6.40 -1.92
C HIS A 86 -5.22 6.08 -1.91
N CYS A 87 -6.04 6.97 -1.34
CA CYS A 87 -7.49 6.73 -1.30
C CYS A 87 -8.12 6.65 -2.69
N ASN A 88 -7.69 7.51 -3.62
CA ASN A 88 -8.20 7.46 -4.99
C ASN A 88 -7.89 6.11 -5.64
N PHE A 89 -6.71 5.55 -5.39
CA PHE A 89 -6.31 4.23 -5.89
C PHE A 89 -7.06 3.08 -5.18
N ILE A 90 -7.31 3.18 -3.87
CA ILE A 90 -8.21 2.22 -3.17
C ILE A 90 -9.60 2.23 -3.81
N TRP A 91 -10.17 3.40 -4.11
CA TRP A 91 -11.47 3.49 -4.79
C TRP A 91 -11.47 2.83 -6.18
N ARG A 92 -10.37 2.94 -6.94
CA ARG A 92 -10.22 2.23 -8.22
C ARG A 92 -10.22 0.71 -8.02
N MET A 93 -9.51 0.21 -7.00
CA MET A 93 -9.52 -1.21 -6.65
C MET A 93 -10.89 -1.70 -6.19
N GLN A 94 -11.62 -0.93 -5.38
CA GLN A 94 -13.00 -1.23 -5.00
C GLN A 94 -13.94 -1.28 -6.20
N TYR A 95 -13.79 -0.35 -7.15
CA TYR A 95 -14.56 -0.38 -8.39
C TYR A 95 -14.31 -1.67 -9.19
N LEU A 96 -13.06 -2.09 -9.37
CA LEU A 96 -12.74 -3.35 -10.05
C LEU A 96 -13.30 -4.56 -9.29
N ALA A 97 -13.14 -4.59 -7.97
CA ALA A 97 -13.69 -5.66 -7.14
C ALA A 97 -15.21 -5.79 -7.29
N TRP A 98 -15.95 -4.67 -7.35
CA TRP A 98 -17.41 -4.68 -7.47
C TRP A 98 -17.92 -4.95 -8.89
N THR A 99 -17.21 -4.49 -9.92
CA THR A 99 -17.69 -4.59 -11.31
C THR A 99 -17.19 -5.82 -12.02
N GLU A 100 -15.96 -6.25 -11.76
CA GLU A 100 -15.32 -7.38 -12.44
C GLU A 100 -15.19 -8.61 -11.55
N GLY A 101 -15.16 -8.44 -10.22
CA GLY A 101 -14.92 -9.52 -9.26
C GLY A 101 -13.50 -10.12 -9.37
N SER A 102 -12.61 -9.45 -10.11
CA SER A 102 -11.22 -9.86 -10.39
C SER A 102 -10.26 -9.60 -9.22
N LEU A 103 -10.68 -8.78 -8.25
CA LEU A 103 -9.86 -8.32 -7.13
C LEU A 103 -10.62 -8.42 -5.81
N ILE A 104 -9.92 -8.83 -4.74
CA ILE A 104 -10.41 -8.78 -3.36
C ILE A 104 -9.76 -7.59 -2.66
N VAL A 105 -10.54 -6.56 -2.31
CA VAL A 105 -10.03 -5.46 -1.48
C VAL A 105 -9.87 -5.93 -0.04
N GLY A 106 -8.74 -5.61 0.60
CA GLY A 106 -8.48 -6.01 1.97
C GLY A 106 -9.42 -5.33 2.97
N ASP A 107 -9.78 -6.04 4.04
CA ASP A 107 -10.72 -5.58 5.08
C ASP A 107 -10.33 -4.24 5.74
N ARG A 108 -9.06 -3.85 5.69
CA ARG A 108 -8.61 -2.52 6.16
C ARG A 108 -9.13 -1.41 5.27
N ASP A 109 -9.12 -1.64 3.96
CA ASP A 109 -9.38 -0.67 2.91
C ASP A 109 -10.86 -0.67 2.50
N ASP A 110 -11.54 -1.82 2.62
CA ASP A 110 -12.96 -1.99 2.27
C ASP A 110 -13.91 -1.70 3.44
N THR A 111 -13.76 -0.53 4.06
CA THR A 111 -14.64 -0.12 5.18
C THR A 111 -15.11 1.32 5.06
N MET A 112 -16.28 1.61 5.65
CA MET A 112 -16.78 2.97 5.77
C MET A 112 -15.85 3.86 6.62
N HIS A 113 -15.12 3.27 7.56
CA HIS A 113 -14.11 3.98 8.34
C HIS A 113 -13.00 4.53 7.44
N HIS A 114 -12.47 3.70 6.53
CA HIS A 114 -11.46 4.13 5.57
C HIS A 114 -11.97 5.23 4.64
N ILE A 115 -13.22 5.12 4.14
CA ILE A 115 -13.84 6.14 3.29
C ILE A 115 -14.02 7.48 4.03
N THR A 116 -14.48 7.46 5.29
CA THR A 116 -14.73 8.68 6.08
C THR A 116 -13.43 9.37 6.51
N HIS A 117 -12.34 8.63 6.58
CA HIS A 117 -11.03 9.15 6.99
C HIS A 117 -10.34 10.01 5.92
N CYS A 118 -10.68 9.83 4.64
CA CYS A 118 -9.85 10.26 3.52
C CYS A 118 -9.85 11.76 3.14
#